data_AF-A0A9Q4NSZ2-F1
#
_entry.id   AF-A0A9Q4NSZ2-F1
#
_cell.length_a   1.000
_cell.length_b   1.000
_cell.length_c   1.000
_cell.angle_alpha   90.00
_cell.angle_beta   90.00
_cell.angle_gamma   90.00
#
_symmetry.space_group_name_H-M   'P 1'
#
loop_
_entity.id
_entity.type
_entity.pdbx_description
1 polymer ?
#
loop_
_entity_poly.entity_id
_entity_poly.type
_entity_poly.pdbx_seq_one_letter_code
_entity_poly.pdbx_strand_id
1 'polypeptide(L)'
;MRAAFRNTIAAAVAAAIAVSGVNVAHAADEIQLAPVRTNTATLVDSDNDGLPDIWEEEGVVLADGTEIPLPDWGADPNRPDLFLQLNWMASEYDTLGCNTSAARECAEANRTSYAPSKQSLDDLVDLFADHGIALHIDAGGHYTNIANYTDAHGGESLDYRDVYFDPSRHEAFQLIDNINALGERANIFRSGVLGDRMRAGSNATGLSLVGDNAFYIANPGGRANDMQVRNTILHEFGHTLGLRHWGAAKYVEDFAEGSPMQDGYHSVMNYNHQFNYFNYSEQPYFANTPQGRVLIPADWDSLEMDSPRIGVYAESIGARADIAEVEVEAIEQPEEIVEVEQPEAVEVAEEHPMVALVPAEEIDAQPGVVPAEQPKDEQPKAEPKAEAKAQVKVEDVQAEEVKPAKAEAPKQVNNQVNIAAIIGGVVAALAALGIGAAFLAMR
;
A
#
# COMPACT_ATOMS: atom_id res chain seq x y z
N MET A 1 0.54 35.34 15.55
CA MET A 1 1.88 34.90 16.04
C MET A 1 2.60 34.01 14.99
N ARG A 2 2.79 34.50 13.75
CA ARG A 2 3.51 33.76 12.67
C ARG A 2 4.96 34.27 12.42
N ALA A 3 5.47 35.16 13.29
CA ALA A 3 6.78 35.80 13.11
C ALA A 3 7.87 35.32 14.10
N ALA A 4 7.52 34.48 15.09
CA ALA A 4 8.45 34.08 16.15
C ALA A 4 9.36 32.89 15.77
N PHE A 5 8.87 31.96 14.93
CA PHE A 5 9.60 30.73 14.55
C PHE A 5 10.72 30.95 13.52
N ARG A 6 10.73 32.08 12.79
CA ARG A 6 11.83 32.39 11.84
C ARG A 6 13.16 32.77 12.52
N ASN A 7 13.13 33.13 13.81
CA ASN A 7 14.31 33.65 14.51
C ASN A 7 15.11 32.59 15.28
N THR A 8 14.57 31.39 15.49
CA THR A 8 15.26 30.33 16.27
C THR A 8 16.29 29.56 15.43
N ILE A 9 16.00 29.28 14.15
CA ILE A 9 16.94 28.56 13.26
C ILE A 9 18.13 29.45 12.88
N ALA A 10 17.92 30.76 12.67
CA ALA A 10 18.99 31.72 12.39
C ALA A 10 20.02 31.83 13.55
N ALA A 11 19.59 31.63 14.80
CA ALA A 11 20.46 31.69 15.97
C ALA A 11 21.46 30.51 16.05
N ALA A 12 21.06 29.32 15.58
CA ALA A 12 21.94 28.15 15.55
C ALA A 12 23.11 28.32 14.56
N VAL A 13 22.86 28.94 13.41
CA VAL A 13 23.90 29.22 12.39
C VAL A 13 24.83 30.36 12.82
N ALA A 14 24.31 31.39 13.49
CA ALA A 14 25.12 32.51 13.99
C ALA A 14 26.18 32.09 15.03
N ALA A 15 25.91 31.05 15.83
CA ALA A 15 26.84 30.55 16.84
C ALA A 15 28.13 29.93 16.24
N ALA A 16 28.09 29.42 15.01
CA ALA A 16 29.25 28.80 14.35
C ALA A 16 30.23 29.84 13.72
N ILE A 17 29.78 31.07 13.47
CA ILE A 17 30.55 32.08 12.72
C ILE A 17 31.38 32.99 13.65
N ALA A 18 31.14 32.94 14.97
CA ALA A 18 31.82 33.77 15.97
C ALA A 18 33.30 33.42 16.26
N VAL A 19 33.91 32.49 15.51
CA VAL A 19 35.27 31.95 15.80
C VAL A 19 36.37 32.50 14.87
N SER A 20 36.03 33.12 13.72
CA SER A 20 37.02 33.47 12.68
C SER A 20 37.38 34.96 12.52
N GLY A 21 36.76 35.87 13.27
CA GLY A 21 37.28 37.24 13.47
C GLY A 21 37.41 38.13 12.23
N VAL A 22 36.59 37.94 11.19
CA VAL A 22 36.60 38.77 9.98
C VAL A 22 35.75 40.04 10.18
N ASN A 23 36.31 41.20 9.84
CA ASN A 23 35.65 42.50 10.03
C ASN A 23 34.45 42.70 9.07
N VAL A 24 33.37 43.28 9.61
CA VAL A 24 32.15 43.58 8.87
C VAL A 24 32.29 44.88 8.07
N ALA A 25 32.66 44.75 6.79
CA ALA A 25 32.42 45.78 5.77
C ALA A 25 32.45 45.16 4.36
N HIS A 26 31.42 45.40 3.55
CA HIS A 26 31.25 44.92 2.16
C HIS A 26 30.97 43.41 2.00
N ALA A 27 29.75 43.01 2.38
CA ALA A 27 29.08 41.81 1.88
C ALA A 27 27.58 42.09 1.77
N ALA A 28 27.20 42.80 0.71
CA ALA A 28 25.82 42.97 0.25
C ALA A 28 25.69 42.44 -1.18
N ASP A 29 26.29 41.28 -1.42
CA ASP A 29 25.82 40.33 -2.43
C ASP A 29 25.00 39.29 -1.68
N GLU A 30 23.78 39.04 -2.16
CA GLU A 30 22.97 37.93 -1.68
C GLU A 30 23.70 36.64 -2.03
N ILE A 31 24.27 35.97 -1.03
CA ILE A 31 24.66 34.57 -1.19
C ILE A 31 23.35 33.80 -1.33
N GLN A 32 22.95 33.55 -2.57
CA GLN A 32 22.08 32.43 -2.90
C GLN A 32 22.81 31.16 -2.47
N LEU A 33 22.60 30.80 -1.20
CA LEU A 33 22.78 29.45 -0.74
C LEU A 33 21.93 28.60 -1.68
N ALA A 34 22.59 27.70 -2.42
CA ALA A 34 21.87 26.66 -3.14
C ALA A 34 20.88 26.00 -2.15
N PRO A 35 19.66 25.64 -2.58
CA PRO A 35 18.67 25.05 -1.70
C PRO A 35 19.32 23.92 -0.91
N VAL A 36 19.07 23.92 0.41
CA VAL A 36 19.63 22.91 1.30
C VAL A 36 19.00 21.60 0.89
N ARG A 37 19.75 20.80 0.11
CA ARG A 37 19.39 19.45 -0.28
C ARG A 37 19.27 18.59 0.98
N THR A 38 18.10 18.61 1.60
CA THR A 38 17.73 17.71 2.68
C THR A 38 17.63 16.31 2.11
N ASN A 39 18.72 15.55 2.25
CA ASN A 39 18.66 14.11 2.16
C ASN A 39 17.79 13.64 3.33
N THR A 40 16.59 13.17 3.04
CA THR A 40 15.56 12.90 4.06
C THR A 40 15.71 11.52 4.70
N ALA A 41 16.64 10.69 4.22
CA ALA A 41 17.06 9.43 4.84
C ALA A 41 17.73 9.56 6.24
N THR A 42 17.65 10.73 6.88
CA THR A 42 18.04 10.95 8.29
C THR A 42 16.93 11.59 9.13
N LEU A 43 15.73 11.75 8.57
CA LEU A 43 14.54 12.15 9.31
C LEU A 43 14.00 10.96 10.12
N VAL A 44 13.07 11.24 11.02
CA VAL A 44 12.31 10.19 11.71
C VAL A 44 11.23 9.71 10.75
N ASP A 45 11.04 8.40 10.77
CA ASP A 45 9.97 7.61 10.15
C ASP A 45 9.55 6.67 11.29
N SER A 46 8.37 6.93 11.85
CA SER A 46 7.95 6.40 13.15
C SER A 46 7.18 5.07 13.07
N ASP A 47 6.66 4.71 11.89
CA ASP A 47 5.90 3.48 11.65
C ASP A 47 6.52 2.53 10.59
N ASN A 48 7.54 3.00 9.88
CA ASN A 48 8.38 2.27 8.93
C ASN A 48 7.73 1.91 7.59
N ASP A 49 6.91 2.83 7.06
CA ASP A 49 6.48 2.83 5.65
C ASP A 49 7.47 3.49 4.66
N GLY A 50 8.50 4.17 5.19
CA GLY A 50 9.53 4.88 4.44
C GLY A 50 9.26 6.35 4.15
N LEU A 51 8.08 6.89 4.49
CA LEU A 51 7.78 8.32 4.51
C LEU A 51 8.28 8.91 5.84
N PRO A 52 8.91 10.10 5.82
CA PRO A 52 9.28 10.78 7.07
C PRO A 52 8.08 11.43 7.75
N ASP A 53 8.00 11.35 9.08
CA ASP A 53 6.91 11.92 9.91
C ASP A 53 6.54 13.35 9.48
N ILE A 54 7.55 14.19 9.23
CA ILE A 54 7.36 15.61 8.90
C ILE A 54 6.74 15.84 7.51
N TRP A 55 6.82 14.87 6.59
CA TRP A 55 6.11 14.91 5.31
C TRP A 55 4.63 14.60 5.51
N GLU A 56 4.31 13.69 6.43
CA GLU A 56 2.94 13.29 6.81
C GLU A 56 2.31 14.23 7.86
N GLU A 57 3.10 15.10 8.50
CA GLU A 57 2.61 16.23 9.28
C GLU A 57 2.43 17.50 8.42
N GLU A 58 3.42 17.89 7.61
CA GLU A 58 3.46 19.21 6.94
C GLU A 58 3.32 19.16 5.41
N GLY A 59 3.35 17.99 4.78
CA GLY A 59 3.43 17.85 3.32
C GLY A 59 4.85 18.12 2.79
N VAL A 60 5.09 17.80 1.51
CA VAL A 60 6.42 17.88 0.91
C VAL A 60 6.39 18.52 -0.49
N VAL A 61 7.44 19.26 -0.82
CA VAL A 61 7.72 19.74 -2.18
C VAL A 61 8.87 18.93 -2.77
N LEU A 62 8.62 18.28 -3.91
CA LEU A 62 9.56 17.40 -4.61
C LEU A 62 10.59 18.20 -5.43
N ALA A 63 11.61 17.51 -5.97
CA ALA A 63 12.75 18.15 -6.65
C ALA A 63 12.37 18.95 -7.93
N ASP A 64 11.25 18.62 -8.55
CA ASP A 64 10.69 19.31 -9.72
C ASP A 64 9.73 20.45 -9.36
N GLY A 65 9.49 20.67 -8.06
CA GLY A 65 8.54 21.65 -7.54
C GLY A 65 7.11 21.13 -7.36
N THR A 66 6.86 19.83 -7.56
CA THR A 66 5.54 19.24 -7.30
C THR A 66 5.23 19.27 -5.80
N GLU A 67 4.12 19.89 -5.43
CA GLU A 67 3.60 19.91 -4.06
C GLU A 67 2.77 18.64 -3.79
N ILE A 68 3.10 17.92 -2.72
CA ILE A 68 2.48 16.66 -2.30
C ILE A 68 1.91 16.86 -0.88
N PRO A 69 0.61 17.16 -0.75
CA PRO A 69 -0.03 17.38 0.55
C PRO A 69 -0.49 16.07 1.18
N LEU A 70 0.46 15.15 1.47
CA LEU A 70 0.22 13.88 2.18
C LEU A 70 -0.76 13.98 3.36
N PRO A 71 -0.73 15.02 4.20
CA PRO A 71 -1.57 15.05 5.40
C PRO A 71 -3.03 15.36 5.06
N ASP A 72 -3.27 16.08 3.95
CA ASP A 72 -4.60 16.30 3.40
C ASP A 72 -5.07 15.11 2.53
N TRP A 73 -4.13 14.26 2.07
CA TRP A 73 -4.41 12.96 1.45
C TRP A 73 -4.79 11.88 2.46
N GLY A 74 -4.50 12.11 3.74
CA GLY A 74 -4.88 11.24 4.86
C GLY A 74 -3.74 10.38 5.40
N ALA A 75 -2.49 10.78 5.19
CA ALA A 75 -1.34 10.13 5.83
C ALA A 75 -1.27 10.44 7.35
N ASP A 76 -0.68 9.53 8.13
CA ASP A 76 -0.56 9.61 9.59
C ASP A 76 0.77 8.97 10.06
N PRO A 77 1.73 9.75 10.64
CA PRO A 77 3.06 9.28 11.10
C PRO A 77 3.11 8.11 12.10
N ASN A 78 1.96 7.55 12.47
CA ASN A 78 1.80 6.47 13.46
C ASN A 78 1.06 5.27 12.85
N ARG A 79 0.81 5.27 11.54
CA ARG A 79 -0.01 4.28 10.84
C ARG A 79 0.43 4.16 9.35
N PRO A 80 1.15 3.09 8.97
CA PRO A 80 1.83 2.99 7.67
C PRO A 80 0.95 3.31 6.45
N ASP A 81 1.44 4.16 5.55
CA ASP A 81 0.74 4.68 4.37
C ASP A 81 1.37 4.19 3.05
N LEU A 82 0.66 3.30 2.35
CA LEU A 82 1.09 2.76 1.06
C LEU A 82 0.38 3.46 -0.10
N PHE A 83 1.10 4.31 -0.84
CA PHE A 83 0.59 4.94 -2.06
C PHE A 83 0.83 4.07 -3.31
N LEU A 84 -0.22 3.81 -4.08
CA LEU A 84 -0.23 2.94 -5.26
C LEU A 84 -0.93 3.63 -6.44
N GLN A 85 -0.17 3.92 -7.51
CA GLN A 85 -0.75 4.31 -8.79
C GLN A 85 -0.97 3.07 -9.67
N LEU A 86 -2.23 2.81 -10.05
CA LEU A 86 -2.60 1.77 -11.01
C LEU A 86 -2.85 2.38 -12.38
N ASN A 87 -2.16 1.84 -13.37
CA ASN A 87 -2.30 2.17 -14.79
C ASN A 87 -2.72 0.93 -15.57
N TRP A 88 -3.36 1.08 -16.73
CA TRP A 88 -3.62 -0.04 -17.62
C TRP A 88 -3.65 0.32 -19.11
N MET A 89 -3.54 -0.73 -19.94
CA MET A 89 -3.73 -0.63 -21.37
C MET A 89 -5.18 -0.33 -21.74
N ALA A 90 -5.38 0.60 -22.65
CA ALA A 90 -6.60 0.69 -23.45
C ALA A 90 -6.86 -0.62 -24.20
N SER A 91 -8.10 -0.83 -24.66
CA SER A 91 -8.40 -1.97 -25.52
C SER A 91 -7.72 -1.79 -26.90
N GLU A 92 -7.47 -2.89 -27.62
CA GLU A 92 -6.97 -2.82 -29.01
C GLU A 92 -7.94 -2.04 -29.90
N TYR A 93 -9.24 -2.20 -29.66
CA TYR A 93 -10.31 -1.51 -30.37
C TYR A 93 -10.27 0.01 -30.16
N ASP A 94 -10.00 0.47 -28.94
CA ASP A 94 -9.90 1.90 -28.62
C ASP A 94 -8.57 2.49 -29.11
N THR A 95 -7.47 1.75 -28.96
CA THR A 95 -6.13 2.10 -29.49
C THR A 95 -6.15 2.29 -31.02
N LEU A 96 -6.93 1.47 -31.74
CA LEU A 96 -7.15 1.60 -33.19
C LEU A 96 -8.14 2.72 -33.57
N GLY A 97 -8.70 3.45 -32.60
CA GLY A 97 -9.64 4.54 -32.85
C GLY A 97 -10.98 4.08 -33.45
N CYS A 98 -11.37 2.83 -33.22
CA CYS A 98 -12.50 2.19 -33.90
C CYS A 98 -13.88 2.79 -33.62
N ASN A 99 -14.01 3.55 -32.52
CA ASN A 99 -15.20 4.36 -32.23
C ASN A 99 -15.41 5.52 -33.23
N THR A 100 -14.34 5.94 -33.93
CA THR A 100 -14.35 7.11 -34.84
C THR A 100 -14.01 6.76 -36.29
N SER A 101 -13.44 5.57 -36.54
CA SER A 101 -13.07 5.11 -37.88
C SER A 101 -13.51 3.67 -38.15
N ALA A 102 -14.05 3.43 -39.34
CA ALA A 102 -14.45 2.10 -39.80
C ALA A 102 -13.24 1.33 -40.40
N ALA A 103 -12.15 1.22 -39.63
CA ALA A 103 -11.01 0.40 -40.04
C ALA A 103 -11.40 -1.09 -40.06
N ARG A 104 -10.84 -1.85 -40.99
CA ARG A 104 -11.18 -3.28 -41.19
C ARG A 104 -10.69 -4.13 -40.02
N GLU A 105 -9.59 -3.69 -39.42
CA GLU A 105 -8.91 -4.24 -38.26
C GLU A 105 -9.84 -4.28 -37.03
N CYS A 106 -10.74 -3.30 -36.90
CA CYS A 106 -11.72 -3.18 -35.82
C CYS A 106 -12.71 -4.34 -35.68
N ALA A 107 -12.86 -5.20 -36.71
CA ALA A 107 -13.75 -6.36 -36.62
C ALA A 107 -13.24 -7.36 -35.58
N GLU A 108 -11.95 -7.71 -35.68
CA GLU A 108 -11.28 -8.73 -34.86
C GLU A 108 -10.59 -8.14 -33.61
N ALA A 109 -10.46 -6.82 -33.53
CA ALA A 109 -9.77 -6.14 -32.44
C ALA A 109 -10.33 -6.48 -31.05
N ASN A 110 -9.41 -6.74 -30.12
CA ASN A 110 -9.69 -7.02 -28.72
C ASN A 110 -10.39 -5.81 -28.04
N ARG A 111 -11.50 -6.09 -27.34
CA ARG A 111 -12.34 -5.12 -26.61
C ARG A 111 -12.27 -5.31 -25.09
N THR A 112 -11.28 -6.05 -24.61
CA THR A 112 -11.00 -6.24 -23.19
C THR A 112 -10.72 -4.88 -22.55
N SER A 113 -11.41 -4.56 -21.46
CA SER A 113 -10.91 -3.56 -20.52
C SER A 113 -9.97 -4.24 -19.53
N TYR A 114 -8.81 -3.62 -19.31
CA TYR A 114 -7.83 -4.07 -18.33
C TYR A 114 -7.97 -3.35 -16.97
N ALA A 115 -8.98 -2.50 -16.83
CA ALA A 115 -9.31 -1.84 -15.57
C ALA A 115 -9.73 -2.88 -14.51
N PRO A 116 -9.15 -2.85 -13.30
CA PRO A 116 -9.68 -3.62 -12.17
C PRO A 116 -11.08 -3.11 -11.80
N SER A 117 -11.96 -3.97 -11.28
CA SER A 117 -13.28 -3.51 -10.81
C SER A 117 -13.14 -2.70 -9.52
N LYS A 118 -14.03 -1.73 -9.31
CA LYS A 118 -13.96 -0.82 -8.14
C LYS A 118 -14.06 -1.59 -6.83
N GLN A 119 -14.96 -2.58 -6.76
CA GLN A 119 -15.08 -3.47 -5.61
C GLN A 119 -13.76 -4.20 -5.33
N SER A 120 -13.04 -4.66 -6.35
CA SER A 120 -11.72 -5.28 -6.14
C SER A 120 -10.67 -4.31 -5.60
N LEU A 121 -10.82 -2.99 -5.80
CA LEU A 121 -9.95 -1.98 -5.19
C LEU A 121 -10.40 -1.66 -3.77
N ASP A 122 -11.70 -1.51 -3.52
CA ASP A 122 -12.27 -1.37 -2.17
C ASP A 122 -11.87 -2.55 -1.28
N ASP A 123 -11.99 -3.79 -1.77
CA ASP A 123 -11.58 -5.02 -1.08
C ASP A 123 -10.09 -5.02 -0.69
N LEU A 124 -9.22 -4.37 -1.50
CA LEU A 124 -7.79 -4.21 -1.19
C LEU A 124 -7.57 -3.15 -0.11
N VAL A 125 -8.26 -2.01 -0.20
CA VAL A 125 -8.20 -0.94 0.79
C VAL A 125 -8.68 -1.45 2.16
N ASP A 126 -9.82 -2.14 2.19
CA ASP A 126 -10.38 -2.75 3.41
C ASP A 126 -9.43 -3.80 4.00
N LEU A 127 -8.80 -4.65 3.17
CA LEU A 127 -7.84 -5.65 3.63
C LEU A 127 -6.64 -5.01 4.34
N PHE A 128 -5.99 -4.01 3.74
CA PHE A 128 -4.86 -3.33 4.38
C PHE A 128 -5.31 -2.57 5.65
N ALA A 129 -6.51 -1.98 5.63
CA ALA A 129 -7.08 -1.28 6.78
C ALA A 129 -7.35 -2.20 7.98
N ASP A 130 -7.85 -3.42 7.75
CA ASP A 130 -8.03 -4.45 8.78
C ASP A 130 -6.69 -4.87 9.43
N HIS A 131 -5.58 -4.74 8.70
CA HIS A 131 -4.21 -4.95 9.20
C HIS A 131 -3.52 -3.68 9.71
N GLY A 132 -4.26 -2.59 9.87
CA GLY A 132 -3.77 -1.33 10.44
C GLY A 132 -3.03 -0.42 9.45
N ILE A 133 -2.85 -0.83 8.19
CA ILE A 133 -2.13 -0.09 7.15
C ILE A 133 -3.13 0.72 6.31
N ALA A 134 -2.79 1.92 5.88
CA ALA A 134 -3.57 2.67 4.90
C ALA A 134 -3.07 2.35 3.48
N LEU A 135 -3.97 1.95 2.57
CA LEU A 135 -3.65 1.78 1.16
C LEU A 135 -4.34 2.89 0.36
N HIS A 136 -3.53 3.76 -0.25
CA HIS A 136 -3.94 4.94 -1.00
C HIS A 136 -3.82 4.68 -2.51
N ILE A 137 -4.94 4.54 -3.22
CA ILE A 137 -4.95 4.14 -4.63
C ILE A 137 -5.29 5.31 -5.55
N ASP A 138 -4.40 5.59 -6.50
CA ASP A 138 -4.67 6.41 -7.68
C ASP A 138 -4.87 5.51 -8.91
N ALA A 139 -6.12 5.35 -9.34
CA ALA A 139 -6.47 4.68 -10.60
C ALA A 139 -7.16 5.66 -11.56
N GLY A 140 -6.77 6.94 -11.52
CA GLY A 140 -7.33 7.99 -12.37
C GLY A 140 -8.80 8.28 -12.07
N GLY A 141 -9.51 8.83 -13.05
CA GLY A 141 -10.97 9.08 -12.96
C GLY A 141 -11.85 7.83 -12.83
N HIS A 142 -11.27 6.62 -12.84
CA HIS A 142 -11.99 5.37 -12.57
C HIS A 142 -12.16 5.13 -11.07
N TYR A 143 -11.11 5.29 -10.28
CA TYR A 143 -11.15 5.04 -8.83
C TYR A 143 -10.04 5.81 -8.11
N THR A 144 -10.39 6.41 -6.98
CA THR A 144 -9.42 6.77 -5.95
C THR A 144 -10.12 6.80 -4.59
N ASN A 145 -9.38 6.43 -3.54
CA ASN A 145 -9.77 6.62 -2.14
C ASN A 145 -8.90 7.69 -1.42
N ILE A 146 -7.99 8.35 -2.16
CA ILE A 146 -7.10 9.38 -1.62
C ILE A 146 -7.91 10.65 -1.34
N ALA A 147 -7.85 11.17 -0.11
CA ALA A 147 -8.59 12.37 0.26
C ALA A 147 -8.05 13.60 -0.46
N ASN A 148 -8.92 14.57 -0.78
CA ASN A 148 -8.53 15.86 -1.39
C ASN A 148 -7.64 15.77 -2.64
N TYR A 149 -7.68 14.63 -3.36
CA TYR A 149 -6.84 14.36 -4.51
C TYR A 149 -7.49 14.86 -5.81
N THR A 150 -7.02 16.00 -6.32
CA THR A 150 -7.61 16.69 -7.48
C THR A 150 -7.07 16.21 -8.82
N ASP A 151 -5.77 15.96 -8.89
CA ASP A 151 -5.05 15.64 -10.11
C ASP A 151 -4.66 14.16 -10.12
N ALA A 152 -5.57 13.32 -10.61
CA ALA A 152 -5.34 11.88 -10.69
C ALA A 152 -4.48 11.50 -11.91
N HIS A 153 -3.46 10.68 -11.69
CA HIS A 153 -2.43 10.31 -12.68
C HIS A 153 -2.50 8.85 -13.14
N GLY A 154 -3.22 7.98 -12.41
CA GLY A 154 -3.48 6.61 -12.82
C GLY A 154 -4.53 6.48 -13.93
N GLY A 155 -4.94 5.25 -14.20
CA GLY A 155 -6.05 4.95 -15.10
C GLY A 155 -5.63 4.30 -16.44
N GLU A 156 -6.47 4.50 -17.47
CA GLU A 156 -6.20 4.04 -18.83
C GLU A 156 -5.17 4.95 -19.51
N SER A 157 -3.88 4.68 -19.31
CA SER A 157 -2.77 5.56 -19.70
C SER A 157 -1.77 4.92 -20.68
N LEU A 158 -1.97 3.66 -21.07
CA LEU A 158 -1.12 2.94 -22.04
C LEU A 158 -1.90 2.55 -23.29
N ASP A 159 -1.26 2.64 -24.46
CA ASP A 159 -1.75 2.01 -25.70
C ASP A 159 -1.73 0.48 -25.58
N TYR A 160 -2.67 -0.20 -26.25
CA TYR A 160 -2.73 -1.66 -26.27
C TYR A 160 -1.48 -2.30 -26.87
N ARG A 161 -0.98 -3.34 -26.20
CA ARG A 161 0.05 -4.24 -26.72
C ARG A 161 -0.30 -5.69 -26.38
N ASP A 162 -0.23 -6.59 -27.36
CA ASP A 162 -0.46 -8.03 -27.15
C ASP A 162 0.63 -8.67 -26.28
N VAL A 163 1.84 -8.14 -26.37
CA VAL A 163 2.98 -8.45 -25.50
C VAL A 163 3.55 -7.16 -24.93
N TYR A 164 3.43 -7.02 -23.60
CA TYR A 164 3.92 -5.86 -22.88
C TYR A 164 5.46 -5.80 -22.85
N PHE A 165 6.13 -6.87 -22.42
CA PHE A 165 7.58 -6.83 -22.29
C PHE A 165 8.28 -7.04 -23.64
N ASP A 166 9.05 -6.03 -24.06
CA ASP A 166 9.99 -6.13 -25.18
C ASP A 166 11.00 -7.28 -24.94
N PRO A 167 11.05 -8.30 -25.83
CA PRO A 167 11.91 -9.47 -25.67
C PRO A 167 13.41 -9.18 -25.91
N SER A 168 13.78 -7.97 -26.34
CA SER A 168 15.17 -7.56 -26.54
C SER A 168 15.87 -7.09 -25.26
N ARG A 169 15.11 -6.85 -24.18
CA ARG A 169 15.61 -6.35 -22.88
C ARG A 169 15.07 -7.18 -21.71
N HIS A 170 15.76 -7.12 -20.57
CA HIS A 170 15.26 -7.76 -19.35
C HIS A 170 14.01 -7.03 -18.83
N GLU A 171 12.98 -7.78 -18.45
CA GLU A 171 11.67 -7.26 -18.01
C GLU A 171 11.76 -6.28 -16.84
N ALA A 172 12.64 -6.56 -15.87
CA ALA A 172 12.92 -5.67 -14.74
C ALA A 172 13.26 -4.23 -15.17
N PHE A 173 13.91 -4.03 -16.32
CA PHE A 173 14.15 -2.68 -16.84
C PHE A 173 12.86 -1.98 -17.30
N GLN A 174 11.84 -2.70 -17.79
CA GLN A 174 10.55 -2.10 -18.14
C GLN A 174 9.71 -1.79 -16.90
N LEU A 175 9.82 -2.59 -15.84
CA LEU A 175 9.25 -2.23 -14.54
C LEU A 175 9.92 -0.96 -13.97
N ILE A 176 11.26 -0.84 -14.10
CA ILE A 176 11.98 0.40 -13.75
C ILE A 176 11.55 1.58 -14.63
N ASP A 177 11.25 1.38 -15.92
CA ASP A 177 10.69 2.46 -16.76
C ASP A 177 9.33 2.96 -16.23
N ASN A 178 8.48 2.09 -15.67
CA ASN A 178 7.23 2.51 -15.03
C ASN A 178 7.46 3.37 -13.80
N ILE A 179 8.45 3.00 -12.95
CA ILE A 179 8.88 3.84 -11.82
C ILE A 179 9.34 5.21 -12.34
N ASN A 180 10.21 5.23 -13.36
CA ASN A 180 10.72 6.46 -13.94
C ASN A 180 9.61 7.32 -14.58
N ALA A 181 8.52 6.72 -15.05
CA ALA A 181 7.37 7.41 -15.63
C ALA A 181 6.52 8.16 -14.58
N LEU A 182 6.64 7.83 -13.28
CA LEU A 182 6.07 8.63 -12.20
C LEU A 182 6.83 9.97 -11.99
N GLY A 183 8.04 10.12 -12.54
CA GLY A 183 8.92 11.25 -12.24
C GLY A 183 9.27 11.29 -10.76
N GLU A 184 9.29 12.49 -10.16
CA GLU A 184 9.57 12.63 -8.73
C GLU A 184 8.48 11.98 -7.84
N ARG A 185 7.24 11.76 -8.34
CA ARG A 185 6.20 11.03 -7.59
C ARG A 185 6.56 9.56 -7.30
N ALA A 186 7.61 9.01 -7.92
CA ALA A 186 8.21 7.71 -7.53
C ALA A 186 8.74 7.67 -6.08
N ASN A 187 8.90 8.84 -5.46
CA ASN A 187 9.30 9.06 -4.08
C ASN A 187 8.15 8.85 -3.06
N ILE A 188 6.94 8.65 -3.56
CA ILE A 188 5.70 8.46 -2.80
C ILE A 188 4.96 7.21 -3.32
N PHE A 189 4.75 7.12 -4.63
CA PHE A 189 3.91 6.09 -5.25
C PHE A 189 4.69 4.85 -5.71
N ARG A 190 4.09 3.68 -5.47
CA ARG A 190 4.36 2.42 -6.17
C ARG A 190 3.55 2.37 -7.46
N SER A 191 4.08 1.77 -8.52
CA SER A 191 3.44 1.68 -9.85
C SER A 191 2.98 0.26 -10.19
N GLY A 192 1.68 0.04 -10.27
CA GLY A 192 1.10 -1.14 -10.91
C GLY A 192 0.67 -0.86 -12.35
N VAL A 193 0.90 -1.79 -13.27
CA VAL A 193 0.41 -1.73 -14.66
C VAL A 193 -0.38 -3.00 -15.00
N LEU A 194 -1.57 -2.88 -15.58
CA LEU A 194 -2.37 -4.02 -16.07
C LEU A 194 -2.46 -4.04 -17.60
N GLY A 195 -2.43 -5.23 -18.21
CA GLY A 195 -2.54 -5.38 -19.66
C GLY A 195 -2.71 -6.83 -20.13
N ASP A 196 -2.40 -7.08 -21.41
CA ASP A 196 -2.41 -8.43 -21.98
C ASP A 196 -1.16 -9.25 -21.54
N ARG A 197 -0.58 -10.09 -22.40
CA ARG A 197 0.51 -10.99 -21.99
C ARG A 197 1.78 -10.23 -21.61
N MET A 198 2.47 -10.77 -20.62
CA MET A 198 3.87 -10.46 -20.36
C MET A 198 4.78 -10.83 -21.53
N ARG A 199 4.58 -12.03 -22.10
CA ARG A 199 5.43 -12.62 -23.15
C ARG A 199 4.60 -13.41 -24.16
N ALA A 200 5.10 -13.50 -25.39
CA ALA A 200 4.50 -14.35 -26.43
C ALA A 200 4.34 -15.80 -25.95
N GLY A 201 3.12 -16.34 -26.05
CA GLY A 201 2.79 -17.70 -25.62
C GLY A 201 2.72 -17.96 -24.11
N SER A 202 3.02 -16.96 -23.26
CA SER A 202 2.91 -17.09 -21.81
C SER A 202 1.45 -16.96 -21.34
N ASN A 203 1.14 -17.65 -20.24
CA ASN A 203 -0.07 -17.49 -19.43
C ASN A 203 0.29 -17.13 -17.96
N ALA A 204 1.51 -16.64 -17.70
CA ALA A 204 1.85 -16.05 -16.41
C ALA A 204 0.93 -14.84 -16.13
N THR A 205 0.54 -14.64 -14.88
CA THR A 205 -0.45 -13.62 -14.49
C THR A 205 0.17 -12.33 -13.96
N GLY A 206 1.45 -12.31 -13.61
CA GLY A 206 2.13 -11.08 -13.25
C GLY A 206 3.65 -11.20 -13.14
N LEU A 207 4.29 -10.06 -12.90
CA LEU A 207 5.70 -9.92 -12.55
C LEU A 207 5.92 -8.63 -11.77
N SER A 208 6.61 -8.73 -10.63
CA SER A 208 7.04 -7.60 -9.82
C SER A 208 8.55 -7.54 -9.64
N LEU A 209 9.04 -6.36 -9.27
CA LEU A 209 10.28 -6.23 -8.52
C LEU A 209 10.02 -6.63 -7.06
N VAL A 210 11.00 -7.25 -6.39
CA VAL A 210 10.90 -7.62 -4.97
C VAL A 210 11.58 -6.54 -4.13
N GLY A 211 10.85 -5.91 -3.21
CA GLY A 211 11.34 -4.79 -2.38
C GLY A 211 11.65 -3.50 -3.18
N ASP A 212 10.95 -3.28 -4.29
CA ASP A 212 11.06 -2.08 -5.13
C ASP A 212 9.68 -1.77 -5.77
N ASN A 213 9.50 -0.55 -6.28
CA ASN A 213 8.21 0.12 -6.40
C ASN A 213 7.39 -0.21 -7.67
N ALA A 214 7.57 -1.35 -8.34
CA ALA A 214 6.79 -1.63 -9.55
C ALA A 214 6.48 -3.09 -9.87
N PHE A 215 5.27 -3.28 -10.42
CA PHE A 215 4.75 -4.56 -10.90
C PHE A 215 3.88 -4.45 -12.16
N TYR A 216 3.64 -5.59 -12.79
CA TYR A 216 2.77 -5.77 -13.95
C TYR A 216 1.80 -6.95 -13.75
N ILE A 217 0.54 -6.78 -14.17
CA ILE A 217 -0.52 -7.80 -14.18
C ILE A 217 -0.88 -8.15 -15.62
N ALA A 218 -0.79 -9.44 -15.96
CA ALA A 218 -1.26 -9.99 -17.23
C ALA A 218 -2.66 -10.60 -17.09
N ASN A 219 -3.58 -10.12 -17.93
CA ASN A 219 -4.89 -10.73 -18.16
C ASN A 219 -5.09 -11.08 -19.66
N PRO A 220 -4.43 -12.13 -20.19
CA PRO A 220 -4.41 -12.42 -21.62
C PRO A 220 -5.81 -12.57 -22.26
N GLY A 221 -6.21 -11.58 -23.05
CA GLY A 221 -7.54 -11.47 -23.67
C GLY A 221 -8.71 -11.42 -22.68
N GLY A 222 -8.53 -10.83 -21.49
CA GLY A 222 -9.64 -10.53 -20.56
C GLY A 222 -10.28 -11.76 -19.92
N ARG A 223 -9.51 -12.83 -19.71
CA ARG A 223 -10.01 -14.15 -19.28
C ARG A 223 -10.05 -14.36 -17.77
N ALA A 224 -9.24 -13.63 -17.01
CA ALA A 224 -9.28 -13.63 -15.56
C ALA A 224 -10.52 -12.85 -15.10
N ASN A 225 -11.23 -13.40 -14.11
CA ASN A 225 -12.34 -12.69 -13.46
C ASN A 225 -11.82 -11.69 -12.42
N ASP A 226 -12.71 -10.81 -11.94
CA ASP A 226 -12.41 -9.75 -10.97
C ASP A 226 -11.65 -10.23 -9.72
N MET A 227 -12.00 -11.40 -9.17
CA MET A 227 -11.31 -11.98 -8.01
C MET A 227 -9.90 -12.45 -8.36
N GLN A 228 -9.71 -13.03 -9.55
CA GLN A 228 -8.38 -13.44 -10.01
C GLN A 228 -7.49 -12.23 -10.28
N VAL A 229 -8.03 -11.16 -10.86
CA VAL A 229 -7.31 -9.89 -11.06
C VAL A 229 -6.97 -9.27 -9.71
N ARG A 230 -7.94 -9.13 -8.79
CA ARG A 230 -7.74 -8.62 -7.42
C ARG A 230 -6.63 -9.36 -6.68
N ASN A 231 -6.71 -10.68 -6.65
CA ASN A 231 -5.73 -11.49 -5.95
C ASN A 231 -4.35 -11.45 -6.63
N THR A 232 -4.28 -11.26 -7.95
CA THR A 232 -2.99 -11.07 -8.63
C THR A 232 -2.42 -9.68 -8.33
N ILE A 233 -3.24 -8.63 -8.22
CA ILE A 233 -2.79 -7.33 -7.70
C ILE A 233 -2.20 -7.49 -6.31
N LEU A 234 -2.90 -8.18 -5.38
CA LEU A 234 -2.37 -8.44 -4.03
C LEU A 234 -1.07 -9.24 -4.05
N HIS A 235 -0.96 -10.26 -4.92
CA HIS A 235 0.25 -11.08 -5.08
C HIS A 235 1.45 -10.24 -5.55
N GLU A 236 1.29 -9.52 -6.66
CA GLU A 236 2.39 -8.74 -7.22
C GLU A 236 2.72 -7.51 -6.36
N PHE A 237 1.74 -6.88 -5.72
CA PHE A 237 1.97 -5.82 -4.74
C PHE A 237 2.75 -6.35 -3.52
N GLY A 238 2.45 -7.58 -3.07
CA GLY A 238 3.18 -8.24 -1.98
C GLY A 238 4.67 -8.42 -2.27
N HIS A 239 5.05 -8.64 -3.53
CA HIS A 239 6.46 -8.61 -3.93
C HIS A 239 7.10 -7.22 -3.73
N THR A 240 6.40 -6.13 -4.07
CA THR A 240 6.90 -4.77 -3.80
C THR A 240 7.09 -4.49 -2.30
N LEU A 241 6.43 -5.28 -1.44
CA LEU A 241 6.52 -5.26 0.02
C LEU A 241 7.46 -6.36 0.59
N GLY A 242 8.42 -6.83 -0.22
CA GLY A 242 9.47 -7.77 0.20
C GLY A 242 9.07 -9.26 0.23
N LEU A 243 7.84 -9.63 -0.13
CA LEU A 243 7.41 -11.03 -0.12
C LEU A 243 7.92 -11.82 -1.33
N ARG A 244 8.05 -13.14 -1.16
CA ARG A 244 8.27 -14.14 -2.22
C ARG A 244 7.23 -15.27 -2.09
N HIS A 245 7.25 -16.21 -3.04
CA HIS A 245 6.31 -17.34 -3.09
C HIS A 245 6.35 -18.31 -1.90
N TRP A 246 7.20 -18.07 -0.90
CA TRP A 246 7.38 -18.88 0.31
C TRP A 246 7.38 -18.04 1.61
N GLY A 247 7.20 -16.73 1.54
CA GLY A 247 7.27 -15.79 2.68
C GLY A 247 8.18 -14.59 2.38
N ALA A 248 8.40 -13.72 3.36
CA ALA A 248 9.29 -12.56 3.23
C ALA A 248 10.73 -12.95 2.84
N ALA A 249 11.30 -12.22 1.89
CA ALA A 249 12.52 -12.58 1.16
C ALA A 249 13.70 -12.95 2.07
N LYS A 250 13.92 -12.17 3.13
CA LYS A 250 14.98 -12.35 4.14
C LYS A 250 14.98 -13.72 4.85
N TYR A 251 13.88 -14.47 4.83
CA TYR A 251 13.80 -15.83 5.41
C TYR A 251 13.84 -16.96 4.37
N VAL A 252 13.72 -16.62 3.08
CA VAL A 252 13.53 -17.61 1.99
C VAL A 252 14.52 -17.44 0.85
N GLU A 253 15.66 -16.78 1.07
CA GLU A 253 16.74 -16.61 0.08
C GLU A 253 17.25 -17.94 -0.48
N ASP A 254 17.25 -18.99 0.35
CA ASP A 254 17.67 -20.35 0.01
C ASP A 254 16.67 -21.11 -0.89
N PHE A 255 15.45 -20.61 -1.08
CA PHE A 255 14.50 -21.19 -2.03
C PHE A 255 14.88 -20.80 -3.45
N ALA A 256 15.45 -21.77 -4.17
CA ALA A 256 15.60 -21.66 -5.61
C ALA A 256 14.23 -21.53 -6.29
N GLU A 257 14.16 -20.70 -7.33
CA GLU A 257 12.96 -20.55 -8.14
C GLU A 257 12.49 -21.91 -8.68
N GLY A 258 11.20 -22.21 -8.54
CA GLY A 258 10.63 -23.53 -8.86
C GLY A 258 10.75 -24.60 -7.79
N SER A 259 11.17 -24.23 -6.58
CA SER A 259 11.00 -25.10 -5.41
C SER A 259 9.52 -25.43 -5.19
N PRO A 260 9.16 -26.61 -4.65
CA PRO A 260 7.77 -26.91 -4.31
C PRO A 260 7.18 -25.85 -3.36
N MET A 261 5.95 -25.42 -3.63
CA MET A 261 5.16 -24.65 -2.68
C MET A 261 5.04 -25.41 -1.36
N GLN A 262 5.08 -24.70 -0.23
CA GLN A 262 4.97 -25.32 1.09
C GLN A 262 3.50 -25.34 1.51
N ASP A 263 2.96 -26.51 1.86
CA ASP A 263 1.55 -26.67 2.26
C ASP A 263 1.16 -25.84 3.51
N GLY A 264 2.14 -25.47 4.33
CA GLY A 264 1.93 -24.60 5.50
C GLY A 264 1.87 -23.10 5.18
N TYR A 265 2.25 -22.67 3.97
CA TYR A 265 2.28 -21.26 3.59
C TYR A 265 0.94 -20.83 3.00
N HIS A 266 -0.01 -20.49 3.88
CA HIS A 266 -1.35 -20.07 3.49
C HIS A 266 -1.37 -18.56 3.24
N SER A 267 -1.03 -18.16 2.02
CA SER A 267 -0.88 -16.76 1.57
C SER A 267 -1.21 -16.67 0.08
N VAL A 268 -1.74 -15.54 -0.40
CA VAL A 268 -1.93 -15.29 -1.85
C VAL A 268 -0.62 -15.42 -2.64
N MET A 269 0.53 -15.24 -1.97
CA MET A 269 1.87 -15.42 -2.53
C MET A 269 2.18 -16.88 -2.90
N ASN A 270 1.48 -17.86 -2.31
CA ASN A 270 1.60 -19.25 -2.66
C ASN A 270 0.73 -19.56 -3.89
N TYR A 271 1.31 -20.08 -4.97
CA TYR A 271 0.56 -20.40 -6.20
C TYR A 271 -0.57 -21.43 -6.03
N ASN A 272 -0.55 -22.25 -4.96
CA ASN A 272 -1.69 -23.13 -4.62
C ASN A 272 -2.91 -22.34 -4.11
N HIS A 273 -2.71 -21.10 -3.66
CA HIS A 273 -3.69 -20.26 -2.98
C HIS A 273 -4.03 -18.95 -3.72
N GLN A 274 -3.16 -18.50 -4.64
CA GLN A 274 -3.31 -17.24 -5.40
C GLN A 274 -4.75 -16.92 -5.83
N PHE A 275 -5.49 -17.86 -6.42
CA PHE A 275 -6.86 -17.59 -6.92
C PHE A 275 -8.00 -18.04 -5.98
N ASN A 276 -7.71 -18.59 -4.80
CA ASN A 276 -8.74 -19.09 -3.87
C ASN A 276 -8.64 -18.51 -2.45
N TYR A 277 -7.58 -17.78 -2.13
CA TYR A 277 -7.37 -17.10 -0.87
C TYR A 277 -7.01 -15.63 -1.12
N PHE A 278 -7.65 -14.72 -0.39
CA PHE A 278 -7.45 -13.27 -0.50
C PHE A 278 -7.00 -12.72 0.85
N ASN A 279 -5.75 -13.04 1.20
CA ASN A 279 -4.99 -12.44 2.28
C ASN A 279 -3.50 -12.83 2.08
N TYR A 280 -2.58 -12.14 2.75
CA TYR A 280 -1.26 -12.70 3.04
C TYR A 280 -1.34 -13.70 4.22
N SER A 281 -0.23 -14.34 4.58
CA SER A 281 -0.25 -15.28 5.72
C SER A 281 -0.33 -14.56 7.06
N GLU A 282 -1.36 -14.94 7.83
CA GLU A 282 -1.66 -14.48 9.18
C GLU A 282 -0.80 -15.10 10.27
N GLN A 283 -0.10 -16.20 9.96
CA GLN A 283 0.53 -17.07 10.95
C GLN A 283 1.88 -17.60 10.44
N PRO A 284 2.87 -17.74 11.33
CA PRO A 284 4.16 -18.32 10.98
C PRO A 284 4.02 -19.80 10.63
N TYR A 285 4.88 -20.30 9.74
CA TYR A 285 4.89 -21.69 9.33
C TYR A 285 6.31 -22.28 9.23
N PHE A 286 6.42 -23.60 9.33
CA PHE A 286 7.70 -24.28 9.15
C PHE A 286 7.92 -24.71 7.70
N ALA A 287 8.90 -24.09 7.04
CA ALA A 287 9.31 -24.45 5.70
C ALA A 287 10.43 -25.51 5.74
N ASN A 288 10.45 -26.42 4.75
CA ASN A 288 11.54 -27.38 4.58
C ASN A 288 12.48 -26.87 3.49
N THR A 289 13.62 -26.31 3.89
CA THR A 289 14.68 -25.80 3.00
C THR A 289 15.74 -26.88 2.73
N PRO A 290 16.59 -26.74 1.70
CA PRO A 290 17.79 -27.58 1.53
C PRO A 290 18.74 -27.60 2.74
N GLN A 291 18.73 -26.53 3.56
CA GLN A 291 19.57 -26.27 4.72
C GLN A 291 18.97 -26.82 6.02
N GLY A 292 17.68 -27.18 6.00
CA GLY A 292 16.94 -27.71 7.15
C GLY A 292 15.54 -27.12 7.27
N ARG A 293 14.88 -27.38 8.41
CA ARG A 293 13.57 -26.80 8.72
C ARG A 293 13.76 -25.41 9.32
N VAL A 294 13.16 -24.40 8.70
CA VAL A 294 13.21 -22.99 9.13
C VAL A 294 11.81 -22.55 9.51
N LEU A 295 11.69 -21.70 10.55
CA LEU A 295 10.45 -21.01 10.86
C LEU A 295 10.40 -19.72 10.03
N ILE A 296 9.41 -19.63 9.15
CA ILE A 296 9.10 -18.42 8.40
C ILE A 296 8.00 -17.69 9.17
N PRO A 297 8.13 -16.38 9.47
CA PRO A 297 7.07 -15.62 10.14
C PRO A 297 5.81 -15.48 9.29
N ALA A 298 4.78 -14.87 9.86
CA ALA A 298 3.64 -14.37 9.08
C ALA A 298 4.12 -13.28 8.10
N ASP A 299 3.43 -13.15 6.97
CA ASP A 299 3.76 -12.14 5.95
C ASP A 299 3.50 -10.73 6.48
N TRP A 300 2.36 -10.51 7.15
CA TRP A 300 1.99 -9.22 7.75
C TRP A 300 3.01 -8.75 8.80
N ASP A 301 3.59 -9.66 9.58
CA ASP A 301 4.67 -9.37 10.54
C ASP A 301 6.03 -9.05 9.85
N SER A 302 6.12 -9.18 8.53
CA SER A 302 7.40 -9.23 7.81
C SER A 302 7.49 -8.32 6.58
N LEU A 303 6.45 -7.55 6.27
CA LEU A 303 6.42 -6.63 5.13
C LEU A 303 7.59 -5.64 5.18
N GLU A 304 8.16 -5.34 4.02
CA GLU A 304 9.19 -4.32 3.80
C GLU A 304 8.48 -3.16 3.08
N MET A 305 7.91 -2.26 3.88
CA MET A 305 7.06 -1.15 3.43
C MET A 305 7.88 0.08 3.00
N ASP A 306 9.08 0.25 3.56
CA ASP A 306 10.08 1.17 3.04
C ASP A 306 10.64 0.70 1.68
N SER A 307 11.30 1.59 0.95
CA SER A 307 12.12 1.19 -0.20
C SER A 307 13.21 2.21 -0.49
N PRO A 308 14.27 1.86 -1.26
CA PRO A 308 15.35 2.80 -1.63
C PRO A 308 14.93 3.99 -2.52
N ARG A 309 13.63 4.23 -2.68
CA ARG A 309 13.04 5.31 -3.47
C ARG A 309 12.03 6.15 -2.69
N ILE A 310 11.29 5.57 -1.75
CA ILE A 310 10.30 6.28 -0.94
C ILE A 310 11.01 7.18 0.09
N GLY A 311 10.52 8.39 0.30
CA GLY A 311 11.03 9.29 1.36
C GLY A 311 12.47 9.78 1.20
N VAL A 312 13.09 9.64 0.02
CA VAL A 312 14.56 9.81 -0.15
C VAL A 312 15.01 11.26 -0.29
N TYR A 313 14.22 12.12 -0.96
CA TYR A 313 14.59 13.51 -1.21
C TYR A 313 13.39 14.46 -1.21
N ALA A 314 13.54 15.61 -0.55
CA ALA A 314 12.64 16.76 -0.68
C ALA A 314 13.44 18.01 -1.06
N GLU A 315 12.83 18.88 -1.88
CA GLU A 315 13.34 20.24 -2.10
C GLU A 315 12.99 21.14 -0.91
N SER A 316 11.78 21.00 -0.36
CA SER A 316 11.36 21.63 0.90
C SER A 316 10.20 20.89 1.57
N ILE A 317 10.03 21.16 2.87
CA ILE A 317 8.86 20.73 3.66
C ILE A 317 7.77 21.81 3.55
N GLY A 318 6.50 21.40 3.59
CA GLY A 318 5.34 22.27 3.54
C GLY A 318 4.59 22.17 2.21
N ALA A 319 3.51 21.40 2.17
CA ALA A 319 2.53 21.36 1.09
C ALA A 319 1.13 21.10 1.67
N ARG A 320 0.12 21.79 1.13
CA ARG A 320 -1.29 21.62 1.53
C ARG A 320 -2.18 21.60 0.30
N ALA A 321 -3.26 20.81 0.36
CA ALA A 321 -4.23 20.75 -0.72
C ALA A 321 -4.98 22.09 -0.82
N ASP A 322 -5.19 22.58 -2.03
CA ASP A 322 -6.09 23.71 -2.31
C ASP A 322 -7.55 23.26 -2.15
N ILE A 323 -7.96 23.00 -0.91
CA ILE A 323 -9.36 22.86 -0.54
C ILE A 323 -10.04 24.21 -0.77
N ALA A 324 -10.72 24.32 -1.92
CA ALA A 324 -11.51 25.48 -2.29
C ALA A 324 -12.42 25.86 -1.12
N GLU A 325 -12.19 27.05 -0.54
CA GLU A 325 -13.02 27.57 0.54
C GLU A 325 -14.46 27.57 0.04
N VAL A 326 -15.32 26.74 0.66
CA VAL A 326 -16.76 26.88 0.52
C VAL A 326 -17.07 28.27 1.04
N GLU A 327 -17.38 29.21 0.15
CA GLU A 327 -17.86 30.54 0.52
C GLU A 327 -19.11 30.33 1.38
N VAL A 328 -18.92 30.39 2.69
CA VAL A 328 -20.02 30.46 3.64
C VAL A 328 -20.60 31.85 3.46
N GLU A 329 -21.57 32.00 2.55
CA GLU A 329 -22.34 33.23 2.40
C GLU A 329 -22.75 33.69 3.80
N ALA A 330 -22.22 34.82 4.22
CA ALA A 330 -22.48 35.37 5.53
C ALA A 330 -23.97 35.71 5.59
N ILE A 331 -24.74 34.86 6.26
CA ILE A 331 -26.15 35.13 6.53
C ILE A 331 -26.20 36.36 7.42
N GLU A 332 -26.47 37.52 6.81
CA GLU A 332 -26.64 38.79 7.53
C GLU A 332 -27.79 38.63 8.54
N GLN A 333 -27.43 38.49 9.82
CA GLN A 333 -28.40 38.61 10.90
C GLN A 333 -28.70 40.10 11.07
N PRO A 334 -29.96 40.55 10.95
CA PRO A 334 -30.29 41.95 11.13
C PRO A 334 -30.05 42.37 12.59
N GLU A 335 -29.30 43.46 12.80
CA GLU A 335 -29.06 44.03 14.13
C GLU A 335 -30.37 44.58 14.73
N GLU A 336 -30.94 43.87 15.71
CA GLU A 336 -32.03 44.40 16.53
C GLU A 336 -31.45 45.30 17.64
N ILE A 337 -31.58 46.61 17.45
CA ILE A 337 -31.11 47.63 18.39
C ILE A 337 -32.02 47.64 19.62
N VAL A 338 -31.58 47.00 20.70
CA VAL A 338 -32.23 47.11 22.02
C VAL A 338 -31.65 48.32 22.76
N GLU A 339 -32.45 49.39 22.83
CA GLU A 339 -32.12 50.62 23.55
C GLU A 339 -32.16 50.39 25.07
N VAL A 340 -31.02 50.52 25.76
CA VAL A 340 -30.91 50.31 27.20
C VAL A 340 -31.01 51.64 27.95
N GLU A 341 -32.13 51.88 28.63
CA GLU A 341 -32.26 53.00 29.57
C GLU A 341 -31.29 52.86 30.75
N GLN A 342 -30.65 53.96 31.13
CA GLN A 342 -29.70 54.00 32.26
C GLN A 342 -30.45 54.05 33.60
N PRO A 343 -30.12 53.20 34.60
CA PRO A 343 -30.64 53.35 35.95
C PRO A 343 -29.91 54.44 36.73
N GLU A 344 -30.64 55.24 37.50
CA GLU A 344 -30.07 56.20 38.47
C GLU A 344 -29.36 55.49 39.64
N ALA A 345 -28.40 56.21 40.25
CA ALA A 345 -27.61 55.71 41.37
C ALA A 345 -28.37 55.78 42.71
N VAL A 346 -28.21 54.74 43.55
CA VAL A 346 -28.68 54.70 44.95
C VAL A 346 -27.56 54.17 45.85
N GLU A 347 -27.43 54.74 47.06
CA GLU A 347 -26.30 54.54 47.99
C GLU A 347 -26.40 53.31 48.92
N VAL A 348 -25.38 53.17 49.77
CA VAL A 348 -24.85 51.95 50.42
C VAL A 348 -25.53 51.52 51.74
N ALA A 349 -25.73 50.20 51.90
CA ALA A 349 -25.80 49.41 53.15
C ALA A 349 -25.76 47.89 52.80
N GLU A 350 -25.25 46.91 53.56
CA GLU A 350 -24.44 46.89 54.80
C GLU A 350 -23.48 45.66 54.78
N GLU A 351 -23.26 44.91 55.87
CA GLU A 351 -22.28 43.78 55.96
C GLU A 351 -22.87 42.36 55.90
N HIS A 352 -22.08 41.35 55.47
CA HIS A 352 -21.72 40.13 56.25
C HIS A 352 -20.81 39.12 55.47
N PRO A 353 -20.14 38.13 56.14
CA PRO A 353 -18.73 37.84 55.85
C PRO A 353 -18.40 36.60 54.97
N MET A 354 -17.13 36.55 54.54
CA MET A 354 -16.52 35.42 53.80
C MET A 354 -16.33 34.16 54.66
N VAL A 355 -16.40 32.98 54.02
CA VAL A 355 -15.97 31.68 54.58
C VAL A 355 -15.00 31.00 53.60
N ALA A 356 -13.94 30.40 54.13
CA ALA A 356 -12.78 29.93 53.38
C ALA A 356 -12.89 28.47 52.88
N LEU A 357 -12.10 28.16 51.85
CA LEU A 357 -11.82 26.80 51.37
C LEU A 357 -10.80 26.09 52.27
N VAL A 358 -10.94 24.77 52.41
CA VAL A 358 -10.00 23.90 53.15
C VAL A 358 -9.61 22.73 52.22
N PRO A 359 -8.31 22.37 52.10
CA PRO A 359 -7.84 21.31 51.21
C PRO A 359 -7.94 19.90 51.84
N ALA A 360 -7.76 18.86 51.03
CA ALA A 360 -7.67 17.46 51.48
C ALA A 360 -6.30 16.84 51.07
N GLU A 361 -5.78 15.93 51.90
CA GLU A 361 -4.39 15.44 51.92
C GLU A 361 -4.07 14.25 51.00
N GLU A 362 -2.76 14.02 50.81
CA GLU A 362 -2.13 12.84 50.19
C GLU A 362 -2.37 11.53 50.98
N ILE A 363 -2.24 10.38 50.29
CA ILE A 363 -1.96 9.08 50.93
C ILE A 363 -0.93 8.32 50.10
N ASP A 364 0.10 7.79 50.77
CA ASP A 364 1.30 7.16 50.19
C ASP A 364 1.28 5.60 50.26
N ALA A 365 2.29 4.92 49.71
CA ALA A 365 2.15 3.54 49.19
C ALA A 365 2.69 2.32 50.01
N GLN A 366 2.10 1.13 49.72
CA GLN A 366 2.67 -0.27 49.82
C GLN A 366 2.97 -0.91 51.21
N PRO A 367 3.25 -2.25 51.34
CA PRO A 367 3.16 -3.41 50.40
C PRO A 367 2.51 -4.73 50.95
N GLY A 368 2.15 -5.69 50.06
CA GLY A 368 2.52 -7.12 50.23
C GLY A 368 1.48 -8.26 50.41
N VAL A 369 1.83 -9.43 49.82
CA VAL A 369 1.44 -10.85 50.12
C VAL A 369 0.27 -11.52 49.35
N VAL A 370 0.57 -12.72 48.82
CA VAL A 370 -0.28 -13.67 48.06
C VAL A 370 -0.71 -14.84 48.96
N PRO A 371 -1.83 -15.54 48.67
CA PRO A 371 -1.70 -16.99 48.51
C PRO A 371 -2.55 -17.59 47.36
N ALA A 372 -2.17 -18.79 46.92
CA ALA A 372 -2.85 -19.57 45.88
C ALA A 372 -3.38 -20.90 46.44
N GLU A 373 -4.45 -21.46 45.87
CA GLU A 373 -4.72 -22.91 45.92
C GLU A 373 -5.71 -23.39 44.82
N GLN A 374 -5.61 -24.66 44.44
CA GLN A 374 -6.46 -25.35 43.45
C GLN A 374 -7.71 -25.98 44.11
N PRO A 375 -8.58 -26.67 43.34
CA PRO A 375 -8.47 -28.14 43.37
C PRO A 375 -8.68 -28.84 42.01
N LYS A 376 -8.50 -30.17 42.01
CA LYS A 376 -8.48 -31.09 40.85
C LYS A 376 -9.76 -31.94 40.73
N ASP A 377 -9.94 -32.48 39.51
CA ASP A 377 -10.48 -33.80 39.12
C ASP A 377 -11.52 -34.52 40.01
N GLU A 378 -12.68 -34.87 39.44
CA GLU A 378 -13.14 -36.28 39.34
C GLU A 378 -14.41 -36.46 38.45
N GLN A 379 -14.33 -37.40 37.51
CA GLN A 379 -15.45 -38.13 36.87
C GLN A 379 -15.46 -39.56 37.47
N PRO A 380 -16.52 -40.42 37.40
CA PRO A 380 -17.35 -40.64 36.19
C PRO A 380 -18.81 -41.20 36.38
N LYS A 381 -19.44 -41.53 35.23
CA LYS A 381 -20.45 -42.60 34.95
C LYS A 381 -21.98 -42.31 34.84
N ALA A 382 -22.45 -42.63 33.63
CA ALA A 382 -23.62 -43.47 33.27
C ALA A 382 -25.03 -42.85 33.07
N GLU A 383 -25.51 -43.01 31.83
CA GLU A 383 -26.91 -42.97 31.35
C GLU A 383 -27.74 -44.19 31.89
N PRO A 384 -29.02 -44.48 31.48
CA PRO A 384 -29.87 -43.85 30.44
C PRO A 384 -31.40 -43.72 30.70
N LYS A 385 -32.12 -42.98 29.81
CA LYS A 385 -33.27 -43.43 28.95
C LYS A 385 -34.36 -42.38 28.65
N ALA A 386 -34.83 -42.40 27.39
CA ALA A 386 -36.21 -42.15 26.91
C ALA A 386 -36.87 -40.77 27.16
N GLU A 387 -37.77 -40.23 26.33
CA GLU A 387 -38.36 -40.51 25.00
C GLU A 387 -38.87 -39.13 24.47
N ALA A 388 -38.96 -38.83 23.18
CA ALA A 388 -40.11 -39.17 22.33
C ALA A 388 -39.87 -38.75 20.85
N LYS A 389 -40.80 -39.11 19.95
CA LYS A 389 -40.63 -39.14 18.48
C LYS A 389 -41.47 -38.10 17.73
N ALA A 390 -41.01 -37.70 16.55
CA ALA A 390 -41.86 -37.50 15.38
C ALA A 390 -41.09 -37.80 14.07
N GLN A 391 -41.71 -38.55 13.16
CA GLN A 391 -41.23 -38.84 11.79
C GLN A 391 -42.42 -38.73 10.84
N VAL A 392 -42.18 -38.31 9.58
CA VAL A 392 -43.05 -38.63 8.43
C VAL A 392 -42.16 -38.95 7.21
N LYS A 393 -42.54 -39.96 6.42
CA LYS A 393 -41.93 -40.43 5.15
C LYS A 393 -42.70 -39.84 3.95
N VAL A 394 -42.07 -39.40 2.86
CA VAL A 394 -41.53 -40.16 1.69
C VAL A 394 -42.57 -41.01 0.93
N GLU A 395 -42.76 -40.71 -0.36
CA GLU A 395 -43.16 -41.66 -1.43
C GLU A 395 -42.38 -41.35 -2.73
N ASP A 396 -42.07 -42.41 -3.49
CA ASP A 396 -41.27 -42.41 -4.74
C ASP A 396 -42.14 -42.68 -5.97
N VAL A 397 -41.71 -42.25 -7.18
CA VAL A 397 -42.15 -42.83 -8.46
C VAL A 397 -40.97 -42.95 -9.46
N GLN A 398 -40.89 -44.12 -10.10
CA GLN A 398 -39.94 -44.56 -11.14
C GLN A 398 -40.38 -44.06 -12.55
N ALA A 399 -39.69 -44.12 -13.70
CA ALA A 399 -38.32 -44.31 -14.20
C ALA A 399 -38.49 -44.56 -15.73
N GLU A 400 -37.56 -44.14 -16.61
CA GLU A 400 -37.43 -44.77 -17.95
C GLU A 400 -36.07 -44.47 -18.64
N GLU A 401 -35.49 -45.47 -19.32
CA GLU A 401 -34.24 -45.39 -20.11
C GLU A 401 -34.52 -45.36 -21.63
N VAL A 402 -33.72 -44.62 -22.41
CA VAL A 402 -33.52 -44.88 -23.86
C VAL A 402 -32.04 -44.68 -24.27
N LYS A 403 -31.53 -45.58 -25.13
CA LYS A 403 -30.17 -45.68 -25.72
C LYS A 403 -30.32 -46.11 -27.22
N PRO A 404 -29.26 -46.30 -28.05
CA PRO A 404 -28.04 -45.51 -28.35
C PRO A 404 -27.67 -45.46 -29.88
N ALA A 405 -26.59 -44.76 -30.28
CA ALA A 405 -25.71 -45.07 -31.44
C ALA A 405 -24.43 -44.18 -31.44
N LYS A 406 -23.20 -44.71 -31.30
CA LYS A 406 -22.22 -45.11 -32.36
C LYS A 406 -21.93 -44.03 -33.43
N ALA A 407 -20.70 -43.68 -33.79
CA ALA A 407 -19.34 -44.11 -33.36
C ALA A 407 -18.30 -43.02 -33.79
N GLU A 408 -16.96 -43.11 -33.66
CA GLU A 408 -16.02 -44.17 -33.24
C GLU A 408 -14.75 -43.51 -32.60
N ALA A 409 -13.56 -44.14 -32.58
CA ALA A 409 -12.30 -43.59 -32.01
C ALA A 409 -11.07 -43.82 -32.90
N PRO A 410 -10.02 -42.98 -32.79
CA PRO A 410 -8.70 -43.57 -32.54
C PRO A 410 -7.71 -42.76 -31.65
N LYS A 411 -6.94 -43.53 -30.87
CA LYS A 411 -5.56 -43.27 -30.36
C LYS A 411 -5.34 -42.16 -29.33
N GLN A 412 -5.13 -42.60 -28.08
CA GLN A 412 -4.32 -41.89 -27.10
C GLN A 412 -2.91 -41.62 -27.66
N VAL A 413 -2.44 -40.38 -27.52
CA VAL A 413 -1.01 -40.05 -27.54
C VAL A 413 -0.66 -39.60 -26.12
N ASN A 414 0.24 -40.34 -25.48
CA ASN A 414 0.69 -40.08 -24.12
C ASN A 414 1.75 -38.98 -24.14
N ASN A 415 1.38 -37.75 -23.79
CA ASN A 415 2.33 -36.69 -23.45
C ASN A 415 2.17 -36.36 -21.97
N GLN A 416 3.09 -36.87 -21.15
CA GLN A 416 3.30 -36.34 -19.80
C GLN A 416 3.72 -34.87 -19.94
N VAL A 417 2.88 -33.96 -19.47
CA VAL A 417 3.24 -32.54 -19.37
C VAL A 417 4.25 -32.42 -18.24
N ASN A 418 5.50 -32.10 -18.60
CA ASN A 418 6.56 -31.92 -17.63
C ASN A 418 6.49 -30.48 -17.11
N ILE A 419 6.01 -30.30 -15.88
CA ILE A 419 5.62 -28.99 -15.29
C ILE A 419 6.85 -28.08 -15.03
N ALA A 420 8.07 -28.62 -15.07
CA ALA A 420 9.33 -27.94 -14.77
C ALA A 420 9.86 -26.97 -15.87
N ALA A 421 8.98 -26.31 -16.64
CA ALA A 421 9.37 -25.45 -17.78
C ALA A 421 8.67 -24.08 -17.82
N ILE A 422 8.02 -23.66 -16.72
CA ILE A 422 7.24 -22.39 -16.64
C ILE A 422 7.93 -21.44 -15.65
N ILE A 423 9.23 -21.19 -15.85
CA ILE A 423 10.04 -20.42 -14.90
C ILE A 423 11.07 -19.56 -15.62
N GLY A 424 11.06 -18.27 -15.30
CA GLY A 424 12.06 -17.29 -15.66
C GLY A 424 11.52 -15.87 -15.44
N GLY A 425 12.12 -15.00 -14.64
CA GLY A 425 13.22 -15.24 -13.70
C GLY A 425 13.90 -13.93 -13.30
N VAL A 426 14.04 -13.67 -11.99
CA VAL A 426 14.80 -12.55 -11.43
C VAL A 426 15.48 -13.01 -10.13
N VAL A 427 16.58 -12.33 -9.77
CA VAL A 427 17.46 -12.43 -8.59
C VAL A 427 18.77 -13.18 -8.84
N ALA A 428 19.69 -12.50 -9.55
CA ALA A 428 21.13 -12.80 -9.49
C ALA A 428 22.05 -11.60 -9.84
N ALA A 429 21.54 -10.36 -9.95
CA ALA A 429 22.26 -9.26 -10.62
C ALA A 429 22.32 -7.90 -9.91
N LEU A 430 21.64 -7.68 -8.76
CA LEU A 430 21.69 -6.39 -8.03
C LEU A 430 22.73 -6.36 -6.89
N ALA A 431 23.15 -7.50 -6.35
CA ALA A 431 24.17 -7.56 -5.29
C ALA A 431 25.61 -7.26 -5.74
N ALA A 432 25.86 -7.04 -7.04
CA ALA A 432 27.21 -6.96 -7.62
C ALA A 432 27.61 -5.59 -8.20
N LEU A 433 26.70 -4.60 -8.23
CA LEU A 433 26.95 -3.29 -8.87
C LEU A 433 26.77 -2.06 -7.95
N GLY A 434 26.34 -2.22 -6.69
CA GLY A 434 26.02 -1.10 -5.79
C GLY A 434 27.14 -0.62 -4.84
N ILE A 435 28.17 -1.42 -4.54
CA ILE A 435 29.12 -1.15 -3.43
C ILE A 435 30.59 -0.98 -3.91
N GLY A 436 30.83 -1.02 -5.22
CA GLY A 436 32.18 -1.15 -5.79
C GLY A 436 33.01 0.12 -6.02
N ALA A 437 32.49 1.34 -5.75
CA ALA A 437 33.09 2.59 -6.29
C ALA A 437 33.58 3.63 -5.26
N ALA A 438 33.31 3.47 -3.96
CA ALA A 438 33.58 4.52 -2.95
C ALA A 438 34.88 4.33 -2.13
N PHE A 439 35.56 3.18 -2.22
CA PHE A 439 36.61 2.80 -1.25
C PHE A 439 38.07 2.81 -1.78
N LEU A 440 38.33 3.51 -2.89
CA LEU A 440 39.66 3.51 -3.55
C LEU A 440 40.29 4.89 -3.75
N ALA A 441 39.84 5.89 -2.99
CA ALA A 441 40.36 7.26 -3.01
C ALA A 441 40.85 7.75 -1.63
N MET A 442 41.57 6.90 -0.87
CA MET A 442 42.33 7.33 0.30
C MET A 442 43.61 6.49 0.48
N ARG A 443 44.68 6.86 -0.25
CA ARG A 443 46.09 6.65 0.13
C ARG A 443 47.01 7.59 -0.63
#